data_AF-A0A9D4Y3V3-F1
#
_entry.id   AF-A0A9D4Y3V3-F1
#
_cell.length_a   1.000
_cell.length_b   1.000
_cell.length_c   1.000
_cell.angle_alpha   90.00
_cell.angle_beta   90.00
_cell.angle_gamma   90.00
#
_symmetry.space_group_name_H-M   'P 1'
#
loop_
_entity.id
_entity.type
_entity.pdbx_description
1 polymer ?
#
loop_
_entity_poly.entity_id
_entity_poly.type
_entity_poly.pdbx_seq_one_letter_code
_entity_poly.pdbx_strand_id
1 'polypeptide(L)'
;MERMESDYHDRAGETGSLVVSACGFDSVPAELGLLFNSLQWVGPAVLNRVEAYVSLESRKRVVGNFATYESAVLGVANAKDLQAFRRSRPRRRPGPQIPGPSPSKGQTIEHQKKIGFGQ
;
A
#
# COMPACT_ATOMS: atom_id res chain seq x y z
N MET A 1 10.57 2.81 -6.33
CA MET A 1 10.59 1.97 -5.10
C MET A 1 10.98 0.53 -5.39
N GLU A 2 10.27 -0.20 -6.24
CA GLU A 2 10.54 -1.63 -6.49
C GLU A 2 11.97 -1.95 -6.99
N ARG A 3 12.58 -1.03 -7.77
CA ARG A 3 14.00 -1.14 -8.13
C ARG A 3 14.95 -0.94 -6.95
N MET A 4 14.61 -0.05 -6.01
CA MET A 4 15.45 0.12 -4.81
C MET A 4 15.47 -1.15 -3.97
N GLU A 5 14.31 -1.77 -3.74
CA GLU A 5 14.23 -3.06 -3.06
C GLU A 5 14.96 -4.15 -3.87
N SER A 6 14.77 -4.18 -5.19
CA SER A 6 15.46 -5.12 -6.05
C SER A 6 16.97 -5.12 -5.87
N ASP A 7 17.55 -3.95 -6.03
CA ASP A 7 18.97 -3.78 -6.34
C ASP A 7 19.80 -3.68 -5.06
N TYR A 8 19.16 -3.32 -3.94
CA TYR A 8 19.82 -3.07 -2.67
C TYR A 8 19.39 -3.99 -1.53
N HIS A 9 18.39 -4.87 -1.70
CA HIS A 9 17.95 -5.75 -0.60
C HIS A 9 19.08 -6.61 -0.02
N ASP A 10 19.81 -7.32 -0.88
CA ASP A 10 20.85 -8.25 -0.42
C ASP A 10 22.02 -7.48 0.20
N ARG A 11 22.47 -6.42 -0.49
CA ARG A 11 23.55 -5.55 -0.01
C ARG A 11 23.21 -4.89 1.33
N ALA A 12 21.96 -4.46 1.52
CA ALA A 12 21.53 -3.88 2.79
C ALA A 12 21.59 -4.90 3.93
N GLY A 13 21.24 -6.16 3.65
CA GLY A 13 21.41 -7.26 4.59
C GLY A 13 22.88 -7.50 4.97
N GLU A 14 23.79 -7.51 3.99
CA GLU A 14 25.22 -7.70 4.21
C GLU A 14 25.85 -6.56 5.02
N THR A 15 25.42 -5.32 4.80
CA THR A 15 26.01 -4.14 5.47
C THR A 15 25.28 -3.75 6.76
N GLY A 16 24.25 -4.51 7.18
CA GLY A 16 23.42 -4.15 8.33
C GLY A 16 22.62 -2.86 8.14
N SER A 17 22.38 -2.45 6.90
CA SER A 17 21.61 -1.26 6.54
C SER A 17 20.13 -1.60 6.30
N LEU A 18 19.26 -0.59 6.36
CA LEU A 18 17.83 -0.76 6.13
C LEU A 18 17.39 -0.03 4.86
N VAL A 19 16.71 -0.75 3.96
CA VAL A 19 15.96 -0.16 2.84
C VAL A 19 14.51 -0.07 3.28
N VAL A 20 14.11 1.11 3.74
CA VAL A 20 12.72 1.37 4.14
C VAL A 20 11.93 1.80 2.92
N SER A 21 10.89 1.04 2.62
CA SER A 21 9.94 1.30 1.55
C SER A 21 8.56 1.58 2.17
N ALA A 22 7.61 2.12 1.40
CA ALA A 22 6.26 2.40 1.88
C ALA A 22 6.24 3.29 3.14
N CYS A 23 7.04 4.37 3.13
CA CYS A 23 7.09 5.37 4.21
C CYS A 23 6.47 6.72 3.79
N GLY A 24 5.64 6.70 2.76
CA GLY A 24 5.02 7.88 2.17
C GLY A 24 3.68 8.27 2.81
N PHE A 25 3.02 9.22 2.16
CA PHE A 25 1.75 9.83 2.57
C PHE A 25 0.65 8.81 2.90
N ASP A 26 0.44 7.81 2.05
CA ASP A 26 -0.60 6.79 2.20
C ASP A 26 -0.15 5.63 3.08
N SER A 27 1.15 5.37 3.13
CA SER A 27 1.69 4.12 3.63
C SER A 27 1.80 4.09 5.16
N VAL A 28 2.37 5.14 5.77
CA VAL A 28 2.53 5.21 7.24
C VAL A 28 1.18 5.20 7.96
N PRO A 29 0.18 6.01 7.56
CA PRO A 29 -1.13 5.96 8.21
C PRO A 29 -1.84 4.61 8.02
N ALA A 30 -1.73 4.01 6.83
CA ALA A 30 -2.34 2.70 6.56
C ALA A 30 -1.73 1.58 7.42
N GLU A 31 -0.40 1.51 7.50
CA GLU A 31 0.30 0.51 8.31
C GLU A 31 0.05 0.68 9.81
N LEU A 32 0.10 1.92 10.32
CA LEU A 32 -0.22 2.19 11.73
C LEU A 32 -1.67 1.79 12.06
N GLY A 33 -2.61 2.09 11.16
CA GLY A 33 -4.01 1.69 11.31
C GLY A 33 -4.18 0.16 11.31
N LEU A 34 -3.48 -0.53 10.40
CA LEU A 34 -3.47 -2.00 10.31
C LEU A 34 -2.91 -2.63 11.58
N LEU A 35 -1.74 -2.16 12.03
CA LEU A 35 -1.08 -2.66 13.24
C LEU A 35 -1.96 -2.46 14.48
N PHE A 36 -2.48 -1.24 14.67
CA PHE A 36 -3.34 -0.91 15.80
C PHE A 36 -4.55 -1.85 15.86
N ASN A 37 -5.26 -2.03 14.74
CA ASN A 37 -6.44 -2.87 14.67
C ASN A 37 -6.08 -4.35 14.85
N SER A 38 -5.02 -4.84 14.21
CA SER A 38 -4.60 -6.25 14.31
C SER A 38 -4.35 -6.68 15.75
N LEU A 39 -3.77 -5.80 16.58
CA LEU A 39 -3.51 -6.05 17.99
C LEU A 39 -4.79 -6.16 18.85
N GLN A 40 -5.93 -5.64 18.38
CA GLN A 40 -7.20 -5.75 19.10
C GLN A 40 -7.87 -7.11 18.94
N TRP A 41 -7.48 -7.91 17.94
CA TRP A 41 -8.02 -9.25 17.70
C TRP A 41 -7.21 -10.28 18.50
N VAL A 42 -7.69 -10.62 19.69
CA VAL A 42 -7.18 -11.71 20.51
C VAL A 42 -7.91 -13.02 20.18
N GLY A 43 -7.19 -14.14 20.23
CA GLY A 43 -7.63 -15.43 19.70
C GLY A 43 -8.99 -15.93 20.23
N PRO A 44 -9.69 -16.80 19.47
CA PRO A 44 -9.22 -17.51 18.27
C PRO A 44 -9.41 -16.73 16.96
N ALA A 45 -10.00 -15.54 17.00
CA ALA A 45 -10.27 -14.74 15.81
C ALA A 45 -8.98 -14.06 15.32
N VAL A 46 -8.77 -14.07 14.00
CA VAL A 46 -7.65 -13.41 13.34
C VAL A 46 -8.16 -12.49 12.24
N LEU A 47 -7.44 -11.38 12.02
CA LEU A 47 -7.75 -10.45 10.94
C LEU A 47 -7.57 -11.13 9.58
N ASN A 48 -8.65 -11.25 8.81
CA ASN A 48 -8.63 -11.85 7.47
C ASN A 48 -8.41 -10.80 6.37
N ARG A 49 -9.10 -9.66 6.45
CA ARG A 49 -9.14 -8.67 5.39
C ARG A 49 -9.21 -7.25 5.94
N VAL A 50 -8.46 -6.35 5.32
CA VAL A 50 -8.53 -4.90 5.55
C VAL A 50 -8.71 -4.20 4.21
N GLU A 51 -9.61 -3.24 4.19
CA GLU A 51 -9.79 -2.31 3.08
C GLU A 51 -9.52 -0.90 3.59
N ALA A 52 -8.60 -0.20 2.93
CA ALA A 52 -8.29 1.19 3.20
C ALA A 52 -8.85 2.05 2.06
N TYR A 53 -9.43 3.19 2.41
CA TYR A 53 -10.00 4.15 1.49
C TYR A 53 -9.34 5.50 1.70
N VAL A 54 -9.06 6.20 0.61
CA VAL A 54 -8.54 7.57 0.63
C VAL A 54 -9.56 8.47 -0.07
N SER A 55 -10.04 9.50 0.64
CA SER A 55 -10.82 10.58 0.04
C SER A 55 -9.96 11.84 0.02
N LEU A 56 -9.83 12.45 -1.16
CA LEU A 56 -9.10 13.70 -1.36
C LEU A 56 -10.10 14.80 -1.66
N GLU A 57 -10.28 15.70 -0.70
CA GLU A 57 -11.24 16.79 -0.81
C GLU A 57 -10.57 18.14 -0.62
N SER A 58 -11.04 19.11 -1.39
CA SER A 58 -10.60 20.48 -1.25
C SER A 58 -11.67 21.42 -1.80
N ARG A 59 -12.01 22.44 -1.00
CA ARG A 59 -12.90 23.52 -1.41
C ARG A 59 -12.26 24.56 -2.34
N LYS A 60 -10.93 24.58 -2.46
CA LYS A 60 -10.19 25.59 -3.23
C LYS A 60 -9.07 25.01 -4.10
N ARG A 61 -8.10 24.34 -3.48
CA ARG A 61 -6.97 23.68 -4.17
C ARG A 61 -6.48 22.47 -3.37
N VAL A 62 -6.16 21.38 -4.07
CA VAL A 62 -5.41 20.27 -3.49
C VAL A 62 -3.95 20.71 -3.37
N VAL A 63 -3.36 20.54 -2.18
CA VAL A 63 -1.94 20.80 -1.93
C VAL A 63 -1.28 19.47 -1.61
N GLY A 64 -0.22 19.14 -2.33
CA GLY A 64 0.58 17.94 -2.12
C GLY A 64 2.05 18.32 -1.94
N ASN A 65 2.81 17.43 -1.29
CA ASN A 65 4.25 17.57 -1.22
C ASN A 65 4.87 17.35 -2.62
N PHE A 66 5.94 18.09 -2.93
CA PHE A 66 6.65 17.99 -4.20
C PHE A 66 7.11 16.56 -4.53
N ALA A 67 7.67 15.84 -3.55
CA ALA A 67 8.11 14.46 -3.72
C ALA A 67 6.94 13.51 -4.01
N THR A 68 5.75 13.78 -3.46
CA THR A 68 4.53 13.01 -3.78
C THR A 68 4.12 13.24 -5.23
N TYR A 69 4.15 14.49 -5.70
CA TYR A 69 3.84 14.83 -7.08
C TYR A 69 4.82 14.16 -8.05
N GLU A 70 6.12 14.28 -7.83
CA GLU A 70 7.13 13.63 -8.67
C GLU A 70 6.97 12.11 -8.68
N SER A 71 6.74 11.49 -7.51
CA SER A 71 6.52 10.06 -7.40
C SER A 71 5.29 9.60 -8.18
N ALA A 72 4.20 10.38 -8.15
CA ALA A 72 3.00 10.09 -8.91
C ALA A 72 3.25 10.19 -10.42
N VAL A 73 3.91 11.26 -10.88
CA VAL A 73 4.26 11.46 -12.30
C VAL A 73 5.14 10.32 -12.79
N LEU A 74 6.21 9.99 -12.05
CA LEU A 74 7.12 8.89 -12.41
C LEU A 74 6.43 7.53 -12.37
N GLY A 75 5.52 7.31 -11.41
CA GLY A 75 4.72 6.10 -11.30
C GLY A 75 3.82 5.89 -12.51
N VAL A 76 3.14 6.94 -12.97
CA VAL A 76 2.29 6.89 -14.17
C VAL A 76 3.13 6.70 -15.43
N ALA A 77 4.20 7.49 -15.59
CA ALA A 77 5.06 7.45 -16.76
C ALA A 77 5.69 6.05 -16.99
N ASN A 78 6.02 5.34 -15.91
CA ASN A 78 6.69 4.04 -15.96
C ASN A 78 5.75 2.85 -15.64
N ALA A 79 4.42 3.03 -15.68
CA ALA A 79 3.48 2.03 -15.23
C ALA A 79 3.61 0.67 -15.97
N LYS A 80 3.85 0.71 -17.29
CA LYS A 80 4.04 -0.49 -18.11
C LYS A 80 5.34 -1.21 -17.77
N ASP A 81 6.41 -0.45 -17.61
CA ASP A 81 7.73 -1.00 -17.28
C ASP A 81 7.73 -1.61 -15.87
N LEU A 82 7.05 -0.97 -14.92
CA LEU A 82 6.81 -1.52 -13.59
C LEU A 82 6.01 -2.83 -13.66
N GLN A 83 4.96 -2.89 -14.48
CA GLN A 83 4.21 -4.14 -14.66
C GLN A 83 5.07 -5.26 -15.24
N ALA A 84 5.87 -4.98 -16.26
CA ALA A 84 6.79 -5.94 -16.85
C ALA A 84 7.85 -6.40 -15.83
N PHE A 85 8.40 -5.45 -15.05
CA PHE A 85 9.37 -5.71 -13.99
C PHE A 85 8.82 -6.59 -12.87
N ARG A 86 7.56 -6.39 -12.45
CA ARG A 86 6.90 -7.24 -11.45
C ARG A 86 6.68 -8.67 -11.97
N ARG A 87 6.42 -8.83 -13.26
CA ARG A 87 6.20 -10.14 -13.90
C ARG A 87 7.48 -10.93 -14.14
N SER A 88 8.58 -10.25 -14.45
CA SER A 88 9.86 -10.91 -14.72
C SER A 88 10.50 -11.52 -13.47
N ARG A 89 10.02 -11.15 -12.29
CA ARG A 89 10.60 -11.57 -11.02
C ARG A 89 9.92 -12.82 -10.49
N PRO A 90 10.70 -13.78 -9.96
CA PRO A 90 10.12 -14.80 -9.11
C PRO A 90 9.42 -14.12 -7.93
N ARG A 91 8.23 -14.59 -7.55
CA ARG A 91 7.55 -14.14 -6.32
C ARG A 91 8.52 -14.38 -5.16
N ARG A 92 9.20 -13.32 -4.71
CA ARG A 92 10.28 -13.41 -3.71
C ARG A 92 9.80 -14.00 -2.38
N ARG A 93 8.49 -14.04 -2.11
CA ARG A 93 7.91 -14.73 -0.95
C ARG A 93 6.62 -15.46 -1.34
N PRO A 94 6.44 -16.72 -0.93
CA PRO A 94 5.12 -17.32 -0.89
C PRO A 94 4.22 -16.40 -0.05
N GLY A 95 3.12 -15.92 -0.63
CA GLY A 95 2.13 -15.21 0.16
C GLY A 95 1.59 -16.13 1.25
N PRO A 96 1.06 -15.59 2.36
CA PRO A 96 0.34 -16.40 3.33
C PRO A 96 -0.76 -17.19 2.61
N GLN A 97 -0.85 -18.49 2.85
CA GLN A 97 -1.95 -19.31 2.34
C GLN A 97 -3.18 -18.96 3.17
N ILE A 98 -4.08 -18.15 2.60
CA ILE A 98 -5.35 -17.80 3.22
C ILE A 98 -6.33 -18.94 2.90
N PRO A 99 -6.85 -19.67 3.91
CA PRO A 99 -7.85 -20.71 3.67
C PRO A 99 -9.16 -20.11 3.15
N GLY A 100 -9.85 -20.85 2.28
CA GLY A 100 -11.16 -20.49 1.75
C GLY A 100 -11.11 -19.70 0.43
N PRO A 101 -12.28 -19.42 -0.16
CA PRO A 101 -12.36 -18.63 -1.37
C PRO A 101 -11.87 -17.20 -1.10
N SER A 102 -11.20 -16.60 -2.08
CA SER A 102 -10.88 -15.17 -2.04
C SER A 102 -12.16 -14.38 -1.76
N PRO A 103 -12.14 -13.41 -0.83
CA PRO A 103 -13.27 -12.52 -0.62
C PRO A 103 -13.73 -11.94 -1.96
N SER A 104 -15.04 -11.88 -2.20
CA SER A 104 -15.58 -11.19 -3.37
C SER A 104 -15.01 -9.77 -3.38
N LYS A 105 -14.58 -9.28 -4.56
CA LYS A 105 -14.25 -7.85 -4.70
C LYS A 105 -15.45 -7.08 -4.16
N GLY A 106 -15.27 -6.35 -3.06
CA GLY A 106 -16.31 -5.52 -2.48
C GLY A 106 -16.87 -4.59 -3.54
N GLN A 107 -18.11 -4.13 -3.37
CA GLN A 107 -18.63 -3.08 -4.23
C GLN A 107 -17.68 -1.88 -4.17
N THR A 108 -17.39 -1.27 -5.31
CA THR A 108 -16.71 0.03 -5.33
C THR A 108 -17.51 0.96 -4.43
N ILE A 109 -16.92 1.43 -3.33
CA ILE A 109 -17.56 2.42 -2.48
C ILE A 109 -17.54 3.73 -3.27
N GLU A 110 -18.64 4.00 -3.98
CA GLU A 110 -18.88 5.32 -4.55
C GLU A 110 -19.08 6.34 -3.44
N HIS A 111 -18.85 7.62 -3.76
CA HIS A 111 -18.99 8.73 -2.83
C HIS A 111 -20.36 8.70 -2.11
N GLN A 112 -20.36 8.29 -0.84
CA GLN A 112 -21.55 8.22 -0.01
C GLN A 112 -21.53 9.30 1.07
N LYS A 113 -22.23 10.41 0.81
CA LYS A 113 -22.41 11.54 1.74
C LYS A 113 -22.90 11.15 3.14
N LYS A 114 -23.58 10.00 3.29
CA LYS A 114 -24.13 9.53 4.58
C LYS A 114 -23.09 8.98 5.55
N ILE A 115 -21.94 8.50 5.07
CA ILE A 115 -20.94 7.80 5.92
C ILE A 115 -19.76 8.70 6.31
N GLY A 116 -19.84 10.01 6.06
CA GLY A 116 -18.77 10.94 6.43
C GLY A 116 -17.50 10.81 5.60
N PHE A 117 -17.53 10.09 4.47
CA PHE A 117 -16.54 10.24 3.41
C PHE A 117 -16.79 11.56 2.68
N GLY A 118 -16.55 12.65 3.40
CA GLY A 118 -16.22 13.95 2.86
C GLY A 118 -17.35 14.98 2.66
N GLN A 119 -16.97 16.27 2.73
CA GLN A 119 -17.80 17.49 2.58
C GLN A 119 -17.33 18.39 1.44
#